data_AF-A0A376P6Z9-F1
#
_entry.id   AF-A0A376P6Z9-F1
#
_cell.length_a   1.000
_cell.length_b   1.000
_cell.length_c   1.000
_cell.angle_alpha   90.00
_cell.angle_beta   90.00
_cell.angle_gamma   90.00
#
_symmetry.space_group_name_H-M   'P 1'
#
loop_
_entity.id
_entity.type
_entity.pdbx_description
1 polymer ?
#
loop_
_entity_poly.entity_id
_entity_poly.type
_entity_poly.pdbx_seq_one_letter_code
_entity_poly.pdbx_strand_id
1 'polypeptide(L)'
;MARNKQALRRTVQATADGYENFIARVGMQTPNQHSASTYRANFTSRNRMLVEWSYRSSWIIGEAVDAIPDDMTAKAFASLRKLMQKIVAFSNHNWMSCKSGMR
;
A
#
# COMPACT_ATOMS: atom_id res chain seq x y z
N MET A 1 16.02 29.89 42.84
CA MET A 1 14.89 28.93 42.88
C MET A 1 14.22 28.90 41.51
N ALA A 2 13.95 27.71 40.98
CA ALA A 2 13.76 27.44 39.54
C ALA A 2 12.42 27.90 38.97
N ARG A 3 12.45 28.51 37.77
CA ARG A 3 11.28 28.91 36.98
C ARG A 3 10.67 27.67 36.31
N ASN A 4 9.47 27.30 36.75
CA ASN A 4 8.72 26.14 36.26
C ASN A 4 8.31 26.35 34.79
N LYS A 5 8.97 25.66 33.86
CA LYS A 5 8.55 25.55 32.46
C LYS A 5 7.45 24.49 32.38
N GLN A 6 6.20 24.92 32.50
CA GLN A 6 5.06 24.05 32.19
C GLN A 6 5.07 23.77 30.69
N ALA A 7 5.45 22.55 30.32
CA ALA A 7 5.35 22.07 28.95
C ALA A 7 3.87 22.05 28.55
N LEU A 8 3.50 22.93 27.63
CA LEU A 8 2.14 23.03 27.08
C LEU A 8 1.83 21.68 26.41
N ARG A 9 1.03 20.84 27.07
CA ARG A 9 0.56 19.57 26.51
C ARG A 9 -0.26 19.90 25.28
N ARG A 10 0.26 19.57 24.09
CA ARG A 10 -0.50 19.57 22.84
C ARG A 10 -1.61 18.52 22.97
N THR A 11 -2.80 18.96 23.32
CA THR A 11 -4.01 18.16 23.17
C THR A 11 -4.25 17.98 21.68
N VAL A 12 -4.15 16.74 21.21
CA VAL A 12 -4.57 16.38 19.85
C VAL A 12 -6.10 16.56 19.83
N GLN A 13 -6.55 17.72 19.36
CA GLN A 13 -7.95 17.89 19.00
C GLN A 13 -8.18 17.05 17.75
N ALA A 14 -8.96 15.98 17.91
CA ALA A 14 -9.52 15.27 16.77
C ALA A 14 -10.52 16.22 16.12
N THR A 15 -10.09 16.92 15.07
CA THR A 15 -10.97 17.76 14.27
C THR A 15 -11.93 16.82 13.54
N ALA A 16 -13.15 16.72 14.06
CA ALA A 16 -14.24 15.91 13.53
C ALA A 16 -15.14 16.72 12.60
N ASP A 17 -14.56 17.70 11.88
CA ASP A 17 -15.24 18.46 10.85
C ASP A 17 -14.97 17.87 9.47
N GLY A 18 -15.96 17.98 8.59
CA GLY A 18 -15.85 17.56 7.20
C GLY A 18 -14.80 18.41 6.50
N TYR A 19 -13.57 17.88 6.42
CA TYR A 19 -12.48 18.53 5.72
C TYR A 19 -12.72 18.43 4.20
N GLU A 20 -13.07 19.56 3.60
CA GLU A 20 -13.30 19.71 2.16
C GLU A 20 -12.06 20.35 1.52
N ASN A 21 -11.40 19.62 0.61
CA ASN A 21 -10.23 20.13 -0.12
C ASN A 21 -10.66 20.58 -1.52
N PHE A 22 -10.98 21.88 -1.65
CA PHE A 22 -11.43 22.49 -2.90
C PHE A 22 -10.38 22.46 -4.02
N ILE A 23 -9.08 22.55 -3.67
CA ILE A 23 -7.98 22.48 -4.66
C ILE A 23 -7.87 21.06 -5.23
N ALA A 24 -7.98 20.04 -4.37
CA ALA A 24 -7.94 18.64 -4.79
C ALA A 24 -9.30 18.10 -5.25
N ARG A 25 -10.38 18.90 -5.18
CA ARG A 25 -11.76 18.47 -5.46
C ARG A 25 -12.13 17.20 -4.68
N VAL A 26 -11.74 17.13 -3.41
CA VAL A 26 -12.07 16.01 -2.52
C VAL A 26 -13.05 16.51 -1.47
N GLY A 27 -14.25 15.95 -1.47
CA GLY A 27 -15.36 16.55 -0.75
C GLY A 27 -16.70 15.82 -0.89
N MET A 28 -17.67 16.24 -0.09
CA MET A 28 -19.03 15.67 -0.08
C MET A 28 -19.65 15.81 -1.47
N GLN A 29 -20.00 14.68 -2.07
CA GLN A 29 -20.57 14.55 -3.43
C GLN A 29 -19.65 14.94 -4.60
N THR A 30 -18.34 15.17 -4.39
CA THR A 30 -17.40 15.46 -5.48
C THR A 30 -16.52 14.24 -5.82
N PRO A 31 -16.41 13.83 -7.10
CA PRO A 31 -15.49 12.77 -7.50
C PRO A 31 -14.04 13.18 -7.24
N ASN A 32 -13.31 12.36 -6.49
CA ASN A 32 -11.90 12.57 -6.16
C ASN A 32 -10.99 12.51 -7.42
N GLN A 33 -9.74 12.98 -7.31
CA GLN A 33 -8.76 13.01 -8.42
C GLN A 33 -8.54 11.66 -9.12
N HIS A 34 -8.80 10.54 -8.44
CA HIS A 34 -8.64 9.19 -8.98
C HIS A 34 -9.94 8.59 -9.51
N SER A 35 -11.08 9.27 -9.37
CA SER A 35 -12.39 8.76 -9.79
C SER A 35 -12.52 8.59 -11.30
N ALA A 36 -11.71 9.33 -12.07
CA ALA A 36 -11.61 9.20 -13.52
C ALA A 36 -10.47 8.26 -13.97
N SER A 37 -9.65 7.77 -13.04
CA SER A 37 -8.55 6.86 -13.37
C SER A 37 -9.10 5.45 -13.54
N THR A 38 -9.40 5.08 -14.78
CA THR A 38 -9.72 3.69 -15.13
C THR A 38 -8.50 3.06 -15.78
N TYR A 39 -8.22 1.78 -15.47
CA TYR A 39 -7.28 0.97 -16.24
C TYR A 39 -7.87 0.71 -17.63
N ARG A 40 -7.79 1.71 -18.51
CA ARG A 40 -8.20 1.57 -19.90
C ARG A 40 -7.02 1.01 -20.67
N ALA A 41 -7.20 -0.17 -21.26
CA ALA A 41 -6.20 -0.77 -22.14
C ALA A 41 -6.03 0.11 -23.39
N ASN A 42 -5.02 0.98 -23.37
CA ASN A 42 -4.56 1.73 -24.54
C ASN A 42 -3.27 1.10 -25.05
N PHE A 43 -3.38 0.26 -26.08
CA PHE A 43 -2.21 -0.38 -26.67
C PHE A 43 -1.55 0.56 -27.66
N THR A 44 -0.25 0.83 -27.47
CA THR A 44 0.57 1.61 -28.42
C THR A 44 0.55 1.02 -29.82
N SER A 45 0.43 -0.31 -29.95
CA SER A 45 0.17 -0.99 -31.22
C SER A 45 -0.63 -2.28 -30.99
N ARG A 46 -1.44 -2.68 -31.97
CA ARG A 46 -2.25 -3.92 -31.95
C ARG A 46 -1.83 -4.90 -33.05
N ASN A 47 -0.54 -5.13 -33.22
CA ASN A 47 -0.06 -6.09 -34.21
C ASN A 47 0.11 -7.47 -33.59
N ARG A 48 -1.00 -8.22 -33.52
CA ARG A 48 -1.01 -9.60 -33.00
C ARG A 48 -0.07 -10.53 -33.77
N MET A 49 0.02 -10.37 -35.09
CA MET A 49 0.86 -11.20 -35.95
C MET A 49 2.33 -11.04 -35.55
N LEU A 50 2.86 -9.82 -35.47
CA LEU A 50 4.26 -9.62 -35.08
C LEU A 50 4.62 -10.26 -33.74
N VAL A 51 3.70 -10.19 -32.76
CA VAL A 51 3.90 -10.80 -31.44
C VAL A 51 3.89 -12.34 -31.51
N GLU A 52 3.03 -12.93 -32.33
CA GLU A 52 2.98 -14.39 -32.51
C GLU A 52 4.21 -14.93 -33.24
N TRP A 53 4.67 -14.22 -34.27
CA TRP A 53 5.89 -14.60 -35.00
C TRP A 53 7.14 -14.44 -34.11
N SER A 54 7.19 -13.40 -33.26
CA SER A 54 8.33 -13.18 -32.37
C SER A 54 8.40 -14.23 -31.25
N TYR A 55 7.27 -14.61 -30.66
CA TYR A 55 7.20 -15.66 -29.63
C TYR A 55 7.57 -17.05 -30.19
N ARG A 56 7.14 -17.40 -31.41
CA ARG A 56 7.41 -18.71 -32.01
C ARG A 56 8.82 -18.87 -32.59
N SER A 57 9.49 -17.77 -32.93
CA SER A 57 10.81 -17.78 -33.59
C SER A 57 11.99 -17.54 -32.66
N SER A 58 11.77 -16.91 -31.49
CA SER A 58 12.85 -16.54 -30.57
C SER A 58 12.63 -17.13 -29.18
N TRP A 59 13.57 -17.99 -28.77
CA TRP A 59 13.60 -18.56 -27.43
C TRP A 59 13.78 -17.49 -26.33
N ILE A 60 14.48 -16.39 -26.63
CA ILE A 60 14.70 -15.26 -25.71
C ILE A 60 13.37 -14.56 -25.40
N ILE A 61 12.52 -14.40 -26.42
CA ILE A 61 11.21 -13.79 -26.26
C ILE A 61 10.27 -14.72 -25.49
N GLY A 62 10.39 -16.03 -25.70
CA GLY A 62 9.70 -17.04 -24.88
C GLY A 62 10.01 -16.91 -23.40
N GLU A 63 11.30 -16.92 -23.04
CA GLU A 63 11.77 -16.70 -21.66
C GLU A 63 11.27 -15.38 -21.07
N ALA A 64 11.34 -14.28 -21.83
CA ALA A 64 10.88 -12.97 -21.36
C ALA A 64 9.36 -12.90 -21.09
N VAL A 65 8.55 -13.66 -21.84
CA VAL A 65 7.09 -13.71 -21.68
C VAL A 65 6.68 -14.68 -20.56
N ASP A 66 7.37 -15.81 -20.45
CA ASP A 66 7.05 -16.87 -19.49
C ASP A 66 7.67 -16.64 -18.09
N ALA A 67 8.62 -15.71 -17.97
CA ALA A 67 9.19 -15.32 -16.68
C ALA A 67 8.10 -14.81 -15.71
N ILE A 68 8.01 -15.44 -14.54
CA ILE A 68 7.16 -14.97 -13.45
C ILE A 68 7.68 -13.60 -13.01
N PRO A 69 6.88 -12.53 -13.09
CA PRO A 69 7.32 -11.23 -12.61
C PRO A 69 7.37 -11.24 -11.09
N ASP A 70 8.56 -11.49 -10.55
CA ASP A 70 8.84 -11.47 -9.11
C ASP A 70 8.36 -10.16 -8.47
N ASP A 71 8.48 -9.04 -9.17
CA ASP A 71 8.07 -7.74 -8.64
C ASP A 71 6.54 -7.54 -8.54
N MET A 72 5.78 -8.24 -9.39
CA MET A 72 4.33 -8.07 -9.47
C MET A 72 3.60 -8.98 -8.50
N THR A 73 4.20 -10.10 -8.10
CA THR A 73 3.58 -11.11 -7.23
C THR A 73 4.24 -11.18 -5.83
N ALA A 74 5.57 -11.02 -5.73
CA ALA A 74 6.27 -11.20 -4.47
C ALA A 74 6.10 -10.02 -3.51
N LYS A 75 5.98 -8.78 -3.99
CA LYS A 75 5.81 -7.58 -3.12
C LYS A 75 4.54 -7.65 -2.28
N ALA A 76 3.44 -8.13 -2.85
CA ALA A 76 2.16 -8.27 -2.16
C ALA A 76 2.23 -9.35 -1.05
N PHE A 77 2.75 -10.54 -1.37
CA PHE A 77 2.89 -11.63 -0.40
C PHE A 77 3.95 -11.35 0.67
N ALA A 78 5.08 -10.74 0.31
CA ALA A 78 6.14 -10.41 1.26
C ALA A 78 5.71 -9.34 2.28
N SER A 79 4.88 -8.39 1.88
CA SER A 79 4.35 -7.35 2.77
C SER A 79 3.35 -7.94 3.78
N LEU A 80 2.46 -8.83 3.33
CA LEU A 80 1.53 -9.55 4.21
C LEU A 80 2.25 -10.46 5.21
N ARG A 81 3.30 -11.18 4.77
CA ARG A 81 4.12 -12.04 5.65
C ARG A 81 4.78 -11.24 6.78
N LYS A 82 5.35 -10.07 6.46
CA LYS A 82 5.97 -9.19 7.47
C LYS A 82 4.96 -8.65 8.47
N LEU A 83 3.74 -8.32 8.02
CA LEU A 83 2.66 -7.87 8.88
C LEU A 83 2.18 -8.99 9.81
N MET A 84 1.98 -10.20 9.29
CA MET A 84 1.57 -11.36 10.11
C MET A 84 2.64 -11.74 11.15
N GLN A 85 3.93 -11.69 10.80
CA GLN A 85 5.01 -11.92 11.78
C GLN A 85 5.02 -10.86 12.90
N LYS A 86 4.79 -9.59 12.57
CA LYS A 86 4.71 -8.51 13.57
C LYS A 86 3.50 -8.65 14.49
N ILE A 87 2.34 -9.06 13.97
CA ILE A 87 1.13 -9.27 14.78
C ILE A 87 1.33 -10.43 15.76
N VAL A 88 1.88 -11.56 15.30
CA VAL A 88 2.17 -12.71 16.17
C VAL A 88 3.21 -12.37 17.22
N ALA A 89 4.28 -11.65 16.85
CA ALA A 89 5.30 -11.19 17.80
C ALA A 89 4.71 -10.23 18.86
N PHE A 90 3.87 -9.27 18.44
CA PHE A 90 3.21 -8.33 19.35
C PHE A 90 2.26 -9.03 20.33
N SER A 91 1.48 -10.00 19.85
CA SER A 91 0.58 -10.81 20.69
C SER A 91 1.35 -11.58 21.78
N ASN A 92 2.48 -12.20 21.43
CA ASN A 92 3.30 -12.97 22.37
C ASN A 92 3.95 -12.10 23.47
N HIS A 93 4.46 -10.92 23.12
CA HIS A 93 5.05 -10.01 24.11
C HIS A 93 4.02 -9.44 25.10
N ASN A 94 2.81 -9.15 24.65
CA ASN A 94 1.74 -8.61 25.51
C ASN A 94 1.18 -9.69 26.46
N TRP A 95 1.10 -10.93 26.00
CA TRP A 95 0.63 -12.06 26.81
C TRP A 95 1.62 -12.45 27.92
N MET A 96 2.93 -12.37 27.65
CA MET A 96 3.97 -12.62 28.67
C MET A 96 3.99 -11.52 29.75
N SER A 97 3.76 -10.26 29.39
CA SER A 97 3.61 -9.15 30.35
C SER A 97 2.37 -9.31 31.24
N CYS A 98 1.26 -9.77 30.66
CA CYS A 98 0.01 -10.02 31.40
C CYS A 98 0.14 -11.19 32.39
N LYS A 99 0.90 -12.25 32.07
CA LYS A 99 1.16 -13.37 32.98
C LYS A 99 2.12 -13.06 34.12
N SER A 100 3.08 -12.15 33.94
CA SER A 100 4.03 -11.78 34.99
C SER A 100 3.45 -10.81 36.04
N GLY A 101 2.33 -10.14 35.74
CA GLY A 101 1.63 -9.23 36.67
C GLY A 101 0.49 -9.87 37.47
N MET A 102 0.27 -11.18 37.31
CA MET A 102 -0.84 -11.93 37.95
C MET A 102 -0.37 -12.83 39.09
N ARG A 103 0.81 -12.56 39.65
CA ARG A 103 1.40 -13.31 40.77
C ARG A 103 1.76 -12.37 41.90
#